data_AF-A0A9D1PUN2-F1
#
_entry.id   AF-A0A9D1PUN2-F1
#
_cell.length_a   1.000
_cell.length_b   1.000
_cell.length_c   1.000
_cell.angle_alpha   90.00
_cell.angle_beta   90.00
_cell.angle_gamma   90.00
#
_symmetry.space_group_name_H-M   'P 1'
#
loop_
_entity.id
_entity.type
_entity.pdbx_description
1 polymer ?
#
loop_
_entity_poly.entity_id
_entity_poly.type
_entity_poly.pdbx_seq_one_letter_code
_entity_poly.pdbx_strand_id
1 'polypeptide(L)'
;MKKILVLVFVLMILTASLFAQDISKKKAEDIALSDAGLTSSSVSALRSHKDRDDGVFVYDVSFRSGDKEYEYEIEISDGFISEKKWETYKGKRGFDVNIESSEALSAALSDAGVKDYRSERVRLDSDDAMMVYEVEFSSSSSYYEYKINAADSSVVEASVKNYRSQNSTSITENEAVSLVLNRVDGASEDDMYIYKEYDDGRLVYKGELWSGRYEYEFEIDASTGSFIEWDRDRI
;
A
#
# COMPACT_ATOMS: atom_id res chain seq x y z
N MET A 1 63.74 30.07 18.49
CA MET A 1 63.57 29.01 17.47
C MET A 1 63.41 27.70 18.23
N LYS A 2 62.35 26.89 18.18
CA LYS A 2 61.30 26.62 17.19
C LYS A 2 59.99 26.27 17.94
N LYS A 3 58.86 26.64 17.32
CA LYS A 3 57.51 26.23 17.72
C LYS A 3 57.33 24.74 17.37
N ILE A 4 56.83 23.91 18.29
CA ILE A 4 56.33 22.56 17.96
C ILE A 4 54.81 22.64 18.02
N LEU A 5 54.24 22.48 16.82
CA LEU A 5 52.84 22.55 16.47
C LEU A 5 52.16 21.25 16.92
N VAL A 6 51.17 21.36 17.81
CA VAL A 6 50.26 20.26 18.13
C VAL A 6 49.40 20.00 16.89
N LEU A 7 49.67 18.90 16.21
CA LEU A 7 48.92 18.46 15.04
C LEU A 7 47.56 17.93 15.53
N VAL A 8 46.54 18.79 15.54
CA VAL A 8 45.15 18.40 15.78
C VAL A 8 44.67 17.61 14.56
N PHE A 9 44.52 16.31 14.73
CA PHE A 9 43.88 15.42 13.78
C PHE A 9 42.37 15.74 13.78
N VAL A 10 41.95 16.71 12.95
CA VAL A 10 40.52 16.96 12.72
C VAL A 10 39.99 15.80 11.90
N LEU A 11 39.35 14.87 12.61
CA LEU A 11 38.50 13.82 12.07
C LEU A 11 37.39 14.50 11.26
N MET A 12 37.55 14.54 9.94
CA MET A 12 36.52 14.96 9.00
C MET A 12 35.47 13.83 8.98
N ILE A 13 34.55 13.85 9.94
CA ILE A 13 33.33 13.04 9.86
C ILE A 13 32.53 13.64 8.70
N LEU A 14 32.71 13.07 7.51
CA LEU A 14 31.84 13.32 6.37
C LEU A 14 30.49 12.69 6.73
N THR A 15 29.64 13.45 7.41
CA THR A 15 28.22 13.12 7.50
C THR A 15 27.66 13.28 6.09
N ALA A 16 27.70 12.22 5.30
CA ALA A 16 26.88 12.13 4.11
C ALA A 16 25.43 12.18 4.61
N SER A 17 24.78 13.31 4.41
CA SER A 17 23.34 13.42 4.57
C SER A 17 22.71 12.45 3.57
N LEU A 18 22.14 11.34 4.06
CA LEU A 18 21.29 10.45 3.29
C LEU A 18 19.98 11.18 3.00
N PHE A 19 19.99 12.12 2.07
CA PHE A 19 18.76 12.45 1.37
C PHE A 19 18.52 11.31 0.40
N ALA A 20 17.43 10.54 0.61
CA ALA A 20 16.96 9.60 -0.39
C ALA A 20 16.84 10.36 -1.71
N GLN A 21 17.63 9.97 -2.70
CA GLN A 21 17.64 10.64 -3.99
C GLN A 21 16.45 10.11 -4.80
N ASP A 22 15.65 11.04 -5.33
CA ASP A 22 14.61 10.78 -6.32
C ASP A 22 15.05 9.74 -7.34
N ILE A 23 14.19 8.77 -7.64
CA ILE A 23 14.47 7.77 -8.64
C ILE A 23 14.57 8.41 -10.03
N SER A 24 15.42 7.85 -10.88
CA SER A 24 15.49 8.27 -12.28
C SER A 24 14.32 7.68 -13.09
N LYS A 25 13.97 8.34 -14.21
CA LYS A 25 13.04 7.80 -15.21
C LYS A 25 13.36 6.35 -15.61
N LYS A 26 14.64 6.06 -15.87
CA LYS A 26 15.10 4.70 -16.25
C LYS A 26 14.85 3.69 -15.12
N LYS A 27 15.01 4.11 -13.86
CA LYS A 27 14.74 3.27 -12.69
C LYS A 27 13.24 2.99 -12.54
N ALA A 28 12.37 3.96 -12.81
CA ALA A 28 10.92 3.72 -12.86
C ALA A 28 10.54 2.70 -13.94
N GLU A 29 11.12 2.83 -15.15
CA GLU A 29 10.92 1.84 -16.23
C GLU A 29 11.36 0.43 -15.81
N ASP A 30 12.50 0.29 -15.11
CA ASP A 30 12.96 -1.01 -14.60
C ASP A 30 12.06 -1.57 -13.50
N ILE A 31 11.52 -0.72 -12.63
CA ILE A 31 10.56 -1.12 -11.58
C ILE A 31 9.28 -1.66 -12.23
N ALA A 32 8.69 -0.93 -13.18
CA ALA A 32 7.47 -1.34 -13.87
C ALA A 32 7.64 -2.67 -14.61
N LEU A 33 8.73 -2.81 -15.38
CA LEU A 33 9.03 -4.06 -16.11
C LEU A 33 9.27 -5.22 -15.15
N SER A 34 9.97 -5.00 -14.04
CA SER A 34 10.23 -6.03 -13.04
C SER A 34 8.96 -6.47 -12.32
N ASP A 35 8.06 -5.55 -11.94
CA ASP A 35 6.75 -5.89 -11.34
C ASP A 35 5.90 -6.70 -12.32
N ALA A 36 5.91 -6.36 -13.61
CA ALA A 36 5.22 -7.11 -14.65
C ALA A 36 5.90 -8.47 -15.00
N GLY A 37 7.08 -8.78 -14.44
CA GLY A 37 7.84 -9.97 -14.77
C GLY A 37 8.43 -9.97 -16.20
N LEU A 38 8.70 -8.80 -16.76
CA LEU A 38 9.12 -8.58 -18.13
C LEU A 38 10.53 -7.96 -18.22
N THR A 39 11.08 -7.94 -19.43
CA THR A 39 12.35 -7.28 -19.75
C THR A 39 12.14 -6.23 -20.84
N SER A 40 13.06 -5.29 -20.97
CA SER A 40 12.99 -4.28 -22.02
C SER A 40 12.96 -4.87 -23.44
N SER A 41 13.57 -6.06 -23.64
CA SER A 41 13.55 -6.78 -24.92
C SER A 41 12.23 -7.48 -25.23
N SER A 42 11.36 -7.70 -24.24
CA SER A 42 10.07 -8.37 -24.43
C SER A 42 8.90 -7.40 -24.56
N VAL A 43 9.16 -6.09 -24.56
CA VAL A 43 8.11 -5.06 -24.63
C VAL A 43 8.26 -4.15 -25.84
N SER A 44 7.17 -3.49 -26.20
CA SER A 44 7.11 -2.47 -27.23
C SER A 44 6.41 -1.22 -26.69
N ALA A 45 6.50 -0.11 -27.42
CA ALA A 45 5.86 1.16 -27.07
C ALA A 45 6.17 1.67 -25.65
N LEU A 46 7.33 1.29 -25.07
CA LEU A 46 7.75 1.76 -23.75
C LEU A 46 7.89 3.29 -23.76
N ARG A 47 7.10 3.94 -22.91
CA ARG A 47 7.10 5.38 -22.69
C ARG A 47 7.07 5.63 -21.20
N SER A 48 7.71 6.71 -20.79
CA SER A 48 7.51 7.23 -19.45
C SER A 48 7.65 8.74 -19.42
N HIS A 49 6.88 9.38 -18.55
CA HIS A 49 6.87 10.81 -18.34
C HIS A 49 6.66 11.13 -16.86
N LYS A 50 7.19 12.27 -16.43
CA LYS A 50 7.01 12.74 -15.06
C LYS A 50 5.67 13.48 -14.99
N ASP A 51 4.85 13.12 -14.02
CA ASP A 51 3.59 13.79 -13.72
C ASP A 51 3.51 14.14 -12.22
N ARG A 52 2.39 14.72 -11.82
CA ARG A 52 2.05 15.06 -10.44
C ARG A 52 0.61 14.67 -10.16
N ASP A 53 0.44 13.61 -9.40
CA ASP A 53 -0.86 13.11 -8.94
C ASP A 53 -1.05 13.42 -7.44
N ASP A 54 -2.20 14.00 -7.08
CA ASP A 54 -2.56 14.40 -5.70
C ASP A 54 -1.45 15.13 -4.91
N GLY A 55 -0.59 15.86 -5.61
CA GLY A 55 0.51 16.62 -5.04
C GLY A 55 1.82 15.84 -4.89
N VAL A 56 1.81 14.53 -5.13
CA VAL A 56 2.95 13.60 -5.19
C VAL A 56 3.53 13.59 -6.61
N PHE A 57 4.86 13.60 -6.73
CA PHE A 57 5.49 13.45 -8.04
C PHE A 57 5.62 11.97 -8.40
N VAL A 58 5.16 11.61 -9.60
CA VAL A 58 5.17 10.24 -10.12
C VAL A 58 5.85 10.17 -11.49
N TYR A 59 6.30 8.98 -11.86
CA TYR A 59 6.52 8.61 -13.25
C TYR A 59 5.38 7.71 -13.72
N ASP A 60 4.73 8.13 -14.79
CA ASP A 60 3.76 7.33 -15.51
C ASP A 60 4.51 6.53 -16.55
N VAL A 61 4.55 5.21 -16.39
CA VAL A 61 5.25 4.29 -17.27
C VAL A 61 4.22 3.43 -18.00
N SER A 62 4.26 3.43 -19.33
CA SER A 62 3.40 2.57 -20.14
C SER A 62 4.19 1.76 -21.16
N PHE A 63 3.75 0.53 -21.42
CA PHE A 63 4.35 -0.37 -22.41
C PHE A 63 3.37 -1.45 -22.85
N ARG A 64 3.72 -2.16 -23.92
CA ARG A 64 2.93 -3.28 -24.46
C ARG A 64 3.72 -4.57 -24.47
N SER A 65 3.06 -5.67 -24.12
CA SER A 65 3.57 -7.03 -24.25
C SER A 65 2.44 -7.97 -24.69
N GLY A 66 2.63 -8.68 -25.80
CA GLY A 66 1.59 -9.54 -26.36
C GLY A 66 0.33 -8.76 -26.73
N ASP A 67 -0.81 -9.15 -26.16
CA ASP A 67 -2.13 -8.53 -26.30
C ASP A 67 -2.46 -7.52 -25.18
N LYS A 68 -1.51 -7.26 -24.28
CA LYS A 68 -1.70 -6.39 -23.10
C LYS A 68 -1.00 -5.05 -23.24
N GLU A 69 -1.69 -4.00 -22.78
CA GLU A 69 -1.13 -2.68 -22.48
C GLU A 69 -1.04 -2.54 -20.97
N TYR A 70 0.10 -2.03 -20.50
CA TYR A 70 0.41 -1.87 -19.09
C TYR A 70 0.63 -0.39 -18.81
N GLU A 71 0.13 0.06 -17.67
CA GLU A 71 0.29 1.41 -17.16
C GLU A 71 0.64 1.33 -15.67
N TYR A 72 1.61 2.13 -15.25
CA TYR A 72 2.12 2.18 -13.90
C TYR A 72 2.30 3.63 -13.48
N GLU A 73 1.87 3.95 -12.27
CA GLU A 73 2.24 5.17 -11.58
C GLU A 73 3.24 4.85 -10.48
N ILE A 74 4.42 5.46 -10.58
CA ILE A 74 5.55 5.15 -9.70
C ILE A 74 6.03 6.44 -9.04
N GLU A 75 5.93 6.52 -7.72
CA GLU A 75 6.39 7.66 -6.96
C GLU A 75 7.89 7.90 -7.16
N ILE A 76 8.25 9.16 -7.43
CA ILE A 76 9.63 9.56 -7.70
C ILE A 76 10.48 9.49 -6.42
N SER A 77 9.88 9.68 -5.26
CA SER A 77 10.56 9.76 -3.96
C SER A 77 11.35 8.49 -3.63
N ASP A 78 10.80 7.31 -3.94
CA ASP A 78 11.34 6.02 -3.52
C ASP A 78 11.08 4.86 -4.50
N GLY A 79 10.28 5.08 -5.55
CA GLY A 79 9.89 4.04 -6.49
C GLY A 79 8.72 3.17 -6.04
N PHE A 80 7.93 3.62 -5.06
CA PHE A 80 6.67 2.98 -4.69
C PHE A 80 5.70 2.98 -5.88
N ILE A 81 5.10 1.83 -6.18
CA ILE A 81 4.07 1.69 -7.23
C ILE A 81 2.73 2.04 -6.61
N SER A 82 2.24 3.25 -6.81
CA SER A 82 0.94 3.72 -6.30
C SER A 82 -0.22 3.07 -7.06
N GLU A 83 -0.09 2.95 -8.37
CA GLU A 83 -1.07 2.29 -9.22
C GLU A 83 -0.38 1.40 -10.26
N LYS A 84 -0.99 0.26 -10.53
CA LYS A 84 -0.68 -0.54 -11.71
C LYS A 84 -1.96 -1.01 -12.36
N LYS A 85 -2.00 -0.88 -13.67
CA LYS A 85 -3.10 -1.34 -14.51
C LYS A 85 -2.55 -2.12 -15.69
N TRP A 86 -3.27 -3.16 -16.08
CA TRP A 86 -3.13 -3.72 -17.41
C TRP A 86 -4.50 -4.02 -18.00
N GLU A 87 -4.59 -3.88 -19.33
CA GLU A 87 -5.79 -4.21 -20.08
C GLU A 87 -5.42 -4.91 -21.39
N THR A 88 -6.32 -5.76 -21.88
CA THR A 88 -6.18 -6.34 -23.21
C THR A 88 -6.65 -5.32 -24.25
N TYR A 89 -5.78 -4.93 -25.20
CA TYR A 89 -6.16 -3.96 -26.24
C TYR A 89 -7.15 -4.54 -27.28
N LYS A 90 -7.43 -5.86 -27.19
CA LYS A 90 -8.38 -6.63 -27.98
C LYS A 90 -9.08 -7.69 -27.12
N GLY A 91 -9.96 -7.26 -26.22
CA GLY A 91 -10.85 -8.17 -25.51
C GLY A 91 -11.63 -9.07 -26.48
N LYS A 92 -11.86 -10.33 -26.08
CA LYS A 92 -12.68 -11.27 -26.86
C LYS A 92 -14.13 -10.78 -26.84
N ARG A 93 -14.55 -10.18 -27.95
CA ARG A 93 -15.90 -9.64 -28.14
C ARG A 93 -16.95 -10.75 -28.01
N GLY A 94 -18.06 -10.41 -27.39
CA GLY A 94 -19.18 -11.32 -27.17
C GLY A 94 -20.11 -10.84 -26.06
N PHE A 95 -21.40 -11.07 -26.24
CA PHE A 95 -22.42 -10.68 -25.25
C PHE A 95 -22.93 -11.88 -24.43
N ASP A 96 -22.27 -13.03 -24.56
CA ASP A 96 -22.65 -14.23 -23.80
C ASP A 96 -22.32 -14.04 -22.32
N VAL A 97 -23.25 -14.44 -21.46
CA VAL A 97 -23.09 -14.45 -20.00
C VAL A 97 -23.26 -15.90 -19.56
N ASN A 98 -22.13 -16.60 -19.42
CA ASN A 98 -22.06 -18.03 -19.12
C ASN A 98 -21.51 -18.33 -17.73
N ILE A 99 -20.97 -17.31 -17.04
CA ILE A 99 -20.43 -17.45 -15.69
C ILE A 99 -21.32 -16.70 -14.69
N GLU A 100 -21.34 -17.22 -13.46
CA GLU A 100 -21.97 -16.57 -12.33
C GLU A 100 -21.05 -15.53 -11.70
N SER A 101 -21.62 -14.54 -11.00
CA SER A 101 -20.85 -13.50 -10.30
C SER A 101 -19.80 -14.04 -9.30
N SER A 102 -20.07 -15.19 -8.67
CA SER A 102 -19.13 -15.85 -7.75
C SER A 102 -17.92 -16.44 -8.48
N GLU A 103 -18.07 -16.90 -9.72
CA GLU A 103 -16.97 -17.36 -10.56
C GLU A 103 -16.08 -16.18 -10.97
N ALA A 104 -16.68 -15.04 -11.32
CA ALA A 104 -15.93 -13.82 -11.60
C ALA A 104 -15.12 -13.33 -10.38
N LEU A 105 -15.72 -13.31 -9.19
CA LEU A 105 -15.01 -12.99 -7.95
C LEU A 105 -13.84 -13.96 -7.69
N SER A 106 -14.09 -15.27 -7.87
CA SER A 106 -13.05 -16.29 -7.72
C SER A 106 -11.89 -16.09 -8.71
N ALA A 107 -12.17 -15.74 -9.96
CA ALA A 107 -11.16 -15.45 -10.97
C ALA A 107 -10.32 -14.22 -10.58
N ALA A 108 -10.97 -13.13 -10.14
CA ALA A 108 -10.29 -11.91 -9.71
C ALA A 108 -9.39 -12.14 -8.48
N LEU A 109 -9.89 -12.82 -7.44
CA LEU A 109 -9.11 -13.16 -6.24
C LEU A 109 -7.93 -14.07 -6.56
N SER A 110 -8.11 -15.03 -7.48
CA SER A 110 -7.06 -15.92 -7.93
C SER A 110 -5.97 -15.19 -8.72
N ASP A 111 -6.33 -14.26 -9.60
CA ASP A 111 -5.37 -13.44 -10.35
C ASP A 111 -4.61 -12.49 -9.42
N ALA A 112 -5.30 -11.85 -8.48
CA ALA A 112 -4.72 -10.96 -7.48
C ALA A 112 -3.83 -11.69 -6.46
N GLY A 113 -4.02 -12.99 -6.27
CA GLY A 113 -3.35 -13.77 -5.22
C GLY A 113 -3.81 -13.39 -3.80
N VAL A 114 -5.01 -12.84 -3.65
CA VAL A 114 -5.55 -12.34 -2.38
C VAL A 114 -6.47 -13.38 -1.74
N LYS A 115 -6.22 -13.68 -0.46
CA LYS A 115 -7.08 -14.57 0.35
C LYS A 115 -7.93 -13.79 1.36
N ASP A 116 -7.32 -12.80 2.00
CA ASP A 116 -7.97 -11.92 2.97
C ASP A 116 -8.39 -10.62 2.27
N TYR A 117 -9.66 -10.53 1.92
CA TYR A 117 -10.27 -9.36 1.29
C TYR A 117 -11.45 -8.84 2.11
N ARG A 118 -11.85 -7.61 1.82
CA ARG A 118 -12.97 -6.88 2.44
C ARG A 118 -13.71 -6.09 1.37
N SER A 119 -14.97 -5.78 1.65
CA SER A 119 -15.80 -4.87 0.87
C SER A 119 -15.81 -5.25 -0.62
N GLU A 120 -16.31 -6.44 -0.93
CA GLU A 120 -16.47 -6.89 -2.30
C GLU A 120 -17.77 -6.40 -2.95
N ARG A 121 -17.72 -6.34 -4.27
CA ARG A 121 -18.84 -5.93 -5.11
C ARG A 121 -18.60 -6.47 -6.50
N VAL A 122 -19.61 -7.14 -7.04
CA VAL A 122 -19.58 -7.73 -8.36
C VAL A 122 -20.78 -7.24 -9.15
N ARG A 123 -20.55 -6.61 -10.30
CA ARG A 123 -21.60 -6.11 -11.18
C ARG A 123 -21.38 -6.61 -12.59
N LEU A 124 -22.46 -7.04 -13.23
CA LEU A 124 -22.44 -7.27 -14.66
C LEU A 124 -22.49 -5.92 -15.37
N ASP A 125 -21.56 -5.69 -16.28
CA ASP A 125 -21.43 -4.48 -17.08
C ASP A 125 -21.19 -4.81 -18.56
N SER A 126 -21.37 -3.81 -19.41
CA SER A 126 -21.08 -3.87 -20.84
C SER A 126 -19.92 -2.94 -21.14
N ASP A 127 -18.76 -3.51 -21.47
CA ASP A 127 -17.59 -2.76 -21.89
C ASP A 127 -17.42 -2.90 -23.41
N ASP A 128 -17.62 -1.80 -24.12
CA ASP A 128 -17.70 -1.72 -25.59
C ASP A 128 -18.63 -2.78 -26.23
N ALA A 129 -18.05 -3.92 -26.64
CA ALA A 129 -18.70 -5.01 -27.36
C ALA A 129 -18.55 -6.36 -26.63
N MET A 130 -18.39 -6.30 -25.31
CA MET A 130 -18.12 -7.45 -24.45
C MET A 130 -18.93 -7.32 -23.15
N MET A 131 -19.59 -8.40 -22.75
CA MET A 131 -20.16 -8.48 -21.39
C MET A 131 -19.05 -8.87 -20.42
N VAL A 132 -18.92 -8.10 -19.35
CA VAL A 132 -17.92 -8.34 -18.30
C VAL A 132 -18.58 -8.28 -16.93
N TYR A 133 -17.99 -8.97 -15.96
CA TYR A 133 -18.21 -8.64 -14.57
C TYR A 133 -17.14 -7.66 -14.11
N GLU A 134 -17.55 -6.48 -13.66
CA GLU A 134 -16.74 -5.58 -12.86
C GLU A 134 -16.70 -6.13 -11.42
N VAL A 135 -15.50 -6.43 -10.94
CA VAL A 135 -15.26 -6.96 -9.60
C VAL A 135 -14.38 -5.97 -8.86
N GLU A 136 -14.94 -5.36 -7.83
CA GLU A 136 -14.24 -4.47 -6.92
C GLU A 136 -14.05 -5.18 -5.57
N PHE A 137 -12.85 -5.11 -4.99
CA PHE A 137 -12.59 -5.52 -3.61
C PHE A 137 -11.39 -4.80 -3.02
N SER A 138 -11.20 -4.90 -1.70
CA SER A 138 -10.06 -4.32 -1.01
C SER A 138 -9.32 -5.35 -0.17
N SER A 139 -8.01 -5.20 -0.04
CA SER A 139 -7.20 -5.84 1.02
C SER A 139 -6.76 -4.77 2.02
N SER A 140 -5.93 -5.17 3.01
CA SER A 140 -5.29 -4.21 3.91
C SER A 140 -4.33 -3.25 3.21
N SER A 141 -3.80 -3.63 2.04
CA SER A 141 -2.73 -2.89 1.36
C SER A 141 -3.13 -2.29 0.02
N SER A 142 -4.25 -2.73 -0.57
CA SER A 142 -4.59 -2.31 -1.93
C SER A 142 -6.11 -2.34 -2.18
N TYR A 143 -6.56 -1.51 -3.11
CA TYR A 143 -7.85 -1.62 -3.78
C TYR A 143 -7.66 -2.29 -5.14
N TYR A 144 -8.62 -3.13 -5.51
CA TYR A 144 -8.60 -3.91 -6.74
C TYR A 144 -9.88 -3.66 -7.53
N GLU A 145 -9.72 -3.44 -8.82
CA GLU A 145 -10.79 -3.39 -9.80
C GLU A 145 -10.43 -4.32 -10.95
N TYR A 146 -11.33 -5.25 -11.26
CA TYR A 146 -11.14 -6.26 -12.28
C TYR A 146 -12.31 -6.24 -13.25
N LYS A 147 -12.02 -6.44 -14.54
CA LYS A 147 -13.04 -6.82 -15.53
C LYS A 147 -12.81 -8.26 -15.95
N ILE A 148 -13.83 -9.08 -15.75
CA ILE A 148 -13.83 -10.51 -16.06
C ILE A 148 -14.78 -10.78 -17.20
N ASN A 149 -14.32 -11.40 -18.29
CA ASN A 149 -15.18 -11.77 -19.42
C ASN A 149 -16.31 -12.69 -18.95
N ALA A 150 -17.56 -12.28 -19.16
CA ALA A 150 -18.73 -13.00 -18.66
C ALA A 150 -18.98 -14.33 -19.41
N ALA A 151 -18.33 -14.57 -20.54
CA ALA A 151 -18.50 -15.77 -21.35
C ALA A 151 -17.53 -16.91 -20.96
N ASP A 152 -16.34 -16.59 -20.44
CA ASP A 152 -15.27 -17.58 -20.23
C ASP A 152 -14.34 -17.31 -19.02
N SER A 153 -14.73 -16.42 -18.11
CA SER A 153 -13.99 -16.08 -16.88
C SER A 153 -12.55 -15.57 -17.07
N SER A 154 -12.16 -15.20 -18.29
CA SER A 154 -10.86 -14.56 -18.53
C SER A 154 -10.80 -13.15 -17.95
N VAL A 155 -9.68 -12.82 -17.29
CA VAL A 155 -9.40 -11.45 -16.85
C VAL A 155 -9.00 -10.62 -18.08
N VAL A 156 -9.74 -9.54 -18.35
CA VAL A 156 -9.47 -8.66 -19.50
C VAL A 156 -8.88 -7.31 -19.10
N GLU A 157 -9.09 -6.92 -17.85
CA GLU A 157 -8.50 -5.73 -17.23
C GLU A 157 -8.28 -6.00 -15.73
N ALA A 158 -7.17 -5.51 -15.20
CA ALA A 158 -6.92 -5.41 -13.77
C ALA A 158 -6.29 -4.05 -13.46
N SER A 159 -6.88 -3.32 -12.52
CA SER A 159 -6.29 -2.15 -11.87
C SER A 159 -6.09 -2.45 -10.39
N VAL A 160 -4.90 -2.13 -9.89
CA VAL A 160 -4.53 -2.26 -8.49
C VAL A 160 -3.99 -0.92 -8.02
N LYS A 161 -4.71 -0.30 -7.10
CA LYS A 161 -4.27 0.89 -6.37
C LYS A 161 -3.67 0.44 -5.05
N ASN A 162 -2.35 0.54 -4.93
CA ASN A 162 -1.68 0.20 -3.69
C ASN A 162 -1.77 1.38 -2.74
N TYR A 163 -2.31 1.11 -1.57
CA TYR A 163 -2.20 2.06 -0.49
C TYR A 163 -0.73 2.15 -0.13
N ARG A 164 -0.23 3.39 -0.14
CA ARG A 164 1.03 3.67 0.51
C ARG A 164 0.87 3.19 1.94
N SER A 165 1.56 2.11 2.28
CA SER A 165 1.74 1.75 3.66
C SER A 165 2.40 2.98 4.27
N GLN A 166 1.64 3.73 5.06
CA GLN A 166 2.18 4.77 5.92
C GLN A 166 3.03 4.02 6.95
N ASN A 167 4.21 3.66 6.48
CA ASN A 167 5.13 2.71 7.04
C ASN A 167 4.58 1.31 7.36
N SER A 168 5.39 0.32 7.01
CA SER A 168 5.52 -0.96 7.71
C SER A 168 6.02 -0.79 9.17
N THR A 169 5.59 0.27 9.85
CA THR A 169 5.83 0.57 11.27
C THR A 169 4.52 0.84 12.02
N SER A 170 3.36 0.67 11.39
CA SER A 170 2.11 0.71 12.14
C SER A 170 2.07 -0.46 13.11
N ILE A 171 2.14 -0.17 14.40
CA ILE A 171 2.06 -1.18 15.46
C ILE A 171 0.72 -1.89 15.38
N THR A 172 0.71 -3.17 15.67
CA THR A 172 -0.48 -4.00 15.83
C THR A 172 -1.20 -3.68 17.13
N GLU A 173 -2.44 -4.15 17.26
CA GLU A 173 -3.19 -4.00 18.52
C GLU A 173 -2.49 -4.69 19.69
N ASN A 174 -1.94 -5.88 19.48
CA ASN A 174 -1.17 -6.61 20.49
C ASN A 174 0.11 -5.87 20.91
N GLU A 175 0.74 -5.14 19.99
CA GLU A 175 1.87 -4.28 20.32
C GLU A 175 1.42 -3.06 21.12
N ALA A 176 0.29 -2.44 20.78
CA ALA A 176 -0.32 -1.36 21.57
C ALA A 176 -0.68 -1.83 22.99
N VAL A 177 -1.31 -3.00 23.12
CA VAL A 177 -1.59 -3.68 24.39
C VAL A 177 -0.32 -3.83 25.22
N SER A 178 0.74 -4.35 24.61
CA SER A 178 2.03 -4.54 25.29
C SER A 178 2.64 -3.22 25.77
N LEU A 179 2.52 -2.14 24.99
CA LEU A 179 3.01 -0.80 25.37
C LEU A 179 2.28 -0.25 26.61
N VAL A 180 0.96 -0.43 26.69
CA VAL A 180 0.14 0.01 27.83
C VAL A 180 0.46 -0.79 29.09
N LEU A 181 0.50 -2.13 28.98
CA LEU A 181 0.80 -3.01 30.11
C LEU A 181 2.22 -2.79 30.66
N ASN A 182 3.19 -2.47 29.81
CA ASN A 182 4.56 -2.12 30.24
C ASN A 182 4.64 -0.81 31.03
N ARG A 183 3.61 0.04 31.00
CA ARG A 183 3.56 1.30 31.76
C ARG A 183 2.92 1.15 33.14
N VAL A 184 2.16 0.08 33.37
CA VAL A 184 1.38 -0.12 34.60
C VAL A 184 1.70 -1.47 35.21
N ASP A 185 2.60 -1.45 36.20
CA ASP A 185 3.02 -2.67 36.91
C ASP A 185 1.83 -3.42 37.51
N GLY A 186 1.70 -4.70 37.14
CA GLY A 186 0.65 -5.59 37.64
C GLY A 186 -0.71 -5.46 36.95
N ALA A 187 -0.81 -4.68 35.87
CA ALA A 187 -1.99 -4.67 35.00
C ALA A 187 -2.10 -5.97 34.17
N SER A 188 -3.34 -6.36 33.87
CA SER A 188 -3.69 -7.48 32.98
C SER A 188 -4.43 -6.95 31.76
N GLU A 189 -4.37 -7.69 30.64
CA GLU A 189 -5.17 -7.40 29.44
C GLU A 189 -6.68 -7.51 29.73
N ASP A 190 -7.08 -8.37 30.66
CA ASP A 190 -8.49 -8.53 31.09
C ASP A 190 -9.08 -7.25 31.70
N ASP A 191 -8.23 -6.36 32.21
CA ASP A 191 -8.63 -5.09 32.83
C ASP A 191 -8.48 -3.90 31.87
N MET A 192 -8.36 -4.15 30.57
CA MET A 192 -8.13 -3.12 29.54
C MET A 192 -9.18 -3.18 28.43
N TYR A 193 -9.63 -2.00 28.00
CA TYR A 193 -10.41 -1.82 26.79
C TYR A 193 -9.58 -0.99 25.79
N ILE A 194 -9.43 -1.49 24.56
CA ILE A 194 -8.69 -0.82 23.49
C ILE A 194 -9.45 -0.95 22.17
N TYR A 195 -9.44 0.12 21.37
CA TYR A 195 -10.06 0.16 20.05
C TYR A 195 -9.29 1.08 19.12
N LYS A 196 -9.54 0.92 17.81
CA LYS A 196 -8.92 1.73 16.76
C LYS A 196 -9.83 2.87 16.35
N GLU A 197 -9.25 4.04 16.14
CA GLU A 197 -9.96 5.22 15.61
C GLU A 197 -9.11 5.92 14.54
N TYR A 198 -9.78 6.51 13.55
CA TYR A 198 -9.16 7.42 12.61
C TYR A 198 -9.50 8.85 13.02
N ASP A 199 -8.49 9.60 13.45
CA ASP A 199 -8.61 11.00 13.88
C ASP A 199 -7.72 11.87 12.99
N ASP A 200 -8.29 12.90 12.36
CA ASP A 200 -7.61 13.81 11.42
C ASP A 200 -6.70 13.13 10.37
N GLY A 201 -7.12 11.94 9.88
CA GLY A 201 -6.37 11.16 8.88
C GLY A 201 -5.22 10.32 9.46
N ARG A 202 -5.08 10.25 10.79
CA ARG A 202 -4.12 9.41 11.52
C ARG A 202 -4.85 8.23 12.16
N LEU A 203 -4.30 7.03 12.02
CA LEU A 203 -4.77 5.85 12.75
C LEU A 203 -4.19 5.88 14.17
N VAL A 204 -5.05 5.73 15.17
CA VAL A 204 -4.66 5.70 16.59
C VAL A 204 -5.32 4.53 17.32
N TYR A 205 -4.68 4.10 18.40
CA TYR A 205 -5.23 3.17 19.38
C TYR A 205 -5.64 3.95 20.62
N LYS A 206 -6.94 3.93 20.95
CA LYS A 206 -7.48 4.57 22.17
C LYS A 206 -7.98 3.52 23.13
N GLY A 207 -7.95 3.83 24.41
CA GLY A 207 -8.42 2.88 25.40
C GLY A 207 -8.33 3.35 26.85
N GLU A 208 -8.88 2.49 27.70
CA GLU A 208 -8.91 2.63 29.15
C GLU A 208 -8.29 1.37 29.78
N LEU A 209 -7.50 1.54 30.83
CA LEU A 209 -6.97 0.45 31.65
C LEU A 209 -7.32 0.71 33.11
N TRP A 210 -7.86 -0.29 33.81
CA TRP A 210 -8.12 -0.23 35.24
C TRP A 210 -7.08 -1.03 36.02
N SER A 211 -6.39 -0.39 36.97
CA SER A 211 -5.43 -1.09 37.84
C SER A 211 -5.45 -0.55 39.27
N GLY A 212 -5.85 -1.41 40.20
CA GLY A 212 -5.99 -1.10 41.62
C GLY A 212 -7.10 -0.09 41.90
N ARG A 213 -6.73 1.18 42.11
CA ARG A 213 -7.65 2.29 42.43
C ARG A 213 -7.52 3.44 41.43
N TYR A 214 -6.97 3.13 40.26
CA TYR A 214 -6.72 4.09 39.20
C TYR A 214 -7.27 3.58 37.88
N GLU A 215 -7.73 4.53 37.09
CA GLU A 215 -8.10 4.41 35.69
C GLU A 215 -7.06 5.16 34.86
N TYR A 216 -6.67 4.59 33.74
CA TYR A 216 -5.72 5.17 32.81
C TYR A 216 -6.38 5.31 31.45
N GLU A 217 -6.48 6.52 30.92
CA GLU A 217 -6.91 6.78 29.55
C GLU A 217 -5.66 7.00 28.69
N PHE A 218 -5.64 6.42 27.49
CA PHE A 218 -4.50 6.53 26.59
C PHE A 218 -4.90 6.64 25.13
N GLU A 219 -4.03 7.31 24.38
CA GLU A 219 -4.03 7.33 22.92
C GLU A 219 -2.61 7.02 22.42
N ILE A 220 -2.48 6.10 21.48
CA ILE A 220 -1.21 5.69 20.88
C ILE A 220 -1.27 5.89 19.37
N ASP A 221 -0.26 6.57 18.84
CA ASP A 221 -0.07 6.67 17.40
C ASP A 221 0.20 5.29 16.80
N ALA A 222 -0.70 4.81 15.93
CA ALA A 222 -0.50 3.50 15.32
C ALA A 222 0.79 3.47 14.50
N SER A 223 1.16 4.53 13.79
CA SER A 223 2.32 4.56 12.90
C SER A 223 3.69 4.55 13.60
N THR A 224 3.74 4.93 14.89
CA THR A 224 5.01 5.06 15.64
C THR A 224 5.04 4.30 16.96
N GLY A 225 3.90 3.87 17.50
CA GLY A 225 3.77 3.32 18.85
C GLY A 225 4.03 4.32 19.97
N SER A 226 4.06 5.62 19.66
CA SER A 226 4.23 6.66 20.68
C SER A 226 2.90 6.99 21.35
N PHE A 227 2.90 7.13 22.67
CA PHE A 227 1.76 7.67 23.40
C PHE A 227 1.54 9.14 23.06
N ILE A 228 0.38 9.45 22.52
CA ILE A 228 -0.13 10.78 22.25
C ILE A 228 -0.76 11.34 23.52
N GLU A 229 -1.55 10.52 24.21
CA GLU A 229 -2.24 10.85 25.44
C GLU A 229 -2.01 9.76 26.48
N TRP A 230 -1.91 10.18 27.74
CA TRP A 230 -1.79 9.30 28.89
C TRP A 230 -2.22 10.04 30.15
N ASP A 231 -3.43 9.75 30.60
CA ASP A 231 -3.98 10.30 31.83
C ASP A 231 -4.19 9.22 32.87
N ARG A 232 -4.20 9.65 34.13
CA ARG A 232 -4.40 8.76 35.28
C ARG A 232 -5.29 9.43 36.31
N ASP A 233 -6.47 8.86 36.46
CA ASP A 233 -7.44 9.30 37.45
C ASP A 233 -7.64 8.27 38.55
N ARG A 234 -8.05 8.78 39.72
CA ARG A 234 -8.34 7.93 40.87
C ARG A 234 -9.84 7.65 40.90
N ILE A 235 -10.17 6.36 41.01
CA ILE A 235 -11.53 5.83 41.11
C ILE A 235 -11.95 5.77 42.59
#